data_AF-J0WXZ5-F1
#
_entry.id   AF-J0WXZ5-F1
#
_cell.length_a   1.000
_cell.length_b   1.000
_cell.length_c   1.000
_cell.angle_alpha   90.00
_cell.angle_beta   90.00
_cell.angle_gamma   90.00
#
_symmetry.space_group_name_H-M   'P 1'
#
loop_
_entity.id
_entity.type
_entity.pdbx_description
1 polymer ?
#
loop_
_entity_poly.entity_id
_entity_poly.type
_entity_poly.pdbx_seq_one_letter_code
_entity_poly.pdbx_strand_id
1 'polypeptide(L)'
;MTECPIFAYIQQMAVAQGLTYQSILLHIRYSPEHIHLLGVIPGPKEADVQPFLAPLVDEFLDLWEGCQISSTSLMPEGRSIQAALIPVVCDMPAARKVIGFVPPKSTMACPYCKCTYTDLSRREVILNGVARRNREEWLSHAEAYRRARTDSARKNLKKMNGVSWSELLRLPYWDPTRYTVVDAMHNLLLGLLQHHIRSVWLVEEATKQTKPQKLRKSGQSAAPTHVRKQVRKALQPTLILLAHGHLERTSDPDRWTKLQKSSVAVLEQLCATRKLRVQQPGQRKLKEPYIQALKAWAGPNIAQDADQRGDEQAQQPDVRVDEAEPDTTRFRLLPQELTQIREIIDCISIPSWLGRVATDFGSPGHGSPKSDEWRTAGTIHLPMALVSMWAGTPRQEELDWFLELVTAVQLATRRSTTTARAEEYRSHLQKYLLGLCDRGFKLKPNHHAAMHLADFLPEFGPTRGWWMYPIERQVGMLQKFNTNDRYGENL
;
A
#
# COMPACT_ATOMS: atom_id res chain seq x y z
N MET A 1 -16.76 40.94 -6.13
CA MET A 1 -16.47 40.54 -7.53
C MET A 1 -15.30 41.37 -8.01
N THR A 2 -14.13 40.74 -8.11
CA THR A 2 -13.00 41.02 -9.02
C THR A 2 -12.04 39.84 -8.88
N GLU A 3 -12.02 39.00 -9.90
CA GLU A 3 -11.07 37.92 -10.23
C GLU A 3 -9.67 38.54 -10.47
N CYS A 4 -8.49 37.90 -10.44
CA CYS A 4 -7.96 36.60 -10.92
C CYS A 4 -6.43 36.57 -10.50
N PRO A 5 -5.63 35.47 -10.53
CA PRO A 5 -5.89 34.17 -11.13
C PRO A 5 -5.63 32.92 -10.26
N ILE A 6 -6.27 31.83 -10.70
CA ILE A 6 -6.07 30.42 -10.31
C ILE A 6 -5.32 29.71 -11.47
N PHE A 7 -4.65 28.59 -11.17
CA PHE A 7 -4.22 27.44 -12.04
C PHE A 7 -2.71 27.30 -12.32
N ALA A 8 -2.07 26.13 -12.40
CA ALA A 8 -2.38 24.72 -12.10
C ALA A 8 -1.05 23.91 -12.10
N TYR A 9 -0.96 22.78 -11.40
CA TYR A 9 -0.29 21.57 -11.96
C TYR A 9 -0.83 20.28 -11.32
N ILE A 10 -1.64 19.53 -12.08
CA ILE A 10 -2.09 18.17 -11.73
C ILE A 10 -1.71 17.26 -12.89
N GLN A 11 -0.76 16.36 -12.64
CA GLN A 11 -0.71 15.09 -13.36
C GLN A 11 -0.09 13.98 -12.50
N GLN A 12 -0.84 12.88 -12.45
CA GLN A 12 -0.60 11.63 -11.71
C GLN A 12 -0.64 11.76 -10.18
N MET A 13 -1.82 11.98 -9.61
CA MET A 13 -1.94 11.90 -8.14
C MET A 13 -1.67 10.47 -7.66
N ALA A 14 -0.50 10.24 -7.07
CA ALA A 14 -0.24 9.02 -6.30
C ALA A 14 -0.58 9.22 -4.83
N VAL A 15 -0.39 10.45 -4.31
CA VAL A 15 -0.65 10.81 -2.89
C VAL A 15 -1.13 12.27 -2.84
N ALA A 16 -2.23 12.53 -2.14
CA ALA A 16 -2.65 13.87 -1.72
C ALA A 16 -2.53 13.96 -0.20
N GLN A 17 -2.02 15.09 0.29
CA GLN A 17 -1.93 15.36 1.73
C GLN A 17 -2.98 16.40 2.09
N GLY A 18 -3.89 16.03 3.01
CA GLY A 18 -4.93 16.91 3.53
C GLY A 18 -4.71 17.20 5.01
N LEU A 19 -4.88 18.45 5.41
CA LEU A 19 -4.92 18.86 6.81
C LEU A 19 -6.37 19.08 7.25
N THR A 20 -6.69 18.65 8.46
CA THR A 20 -7.96 18.98 9.12
C THR A 20 -7.69 19.45 10.53
N TYR A 21 -8.46 20.42 11.02
CA TYR A 21 -8.36 20.87 12.40
C TYR A 21 -9.08 19.89 13.34
N GLN A 22 -8.34 19.28 14.27
CA GLN A 22 -8.90 18.39 15.28
C GLN A 22 -9.81 19.15 16.28
N SER A 23 -9.64 20.46 16.43
CA SER A 23 -10.49 21.33 17.24
C SER A 23 -11.89 21.54 16.66
N ILE A 24 -12.12 21.21 15.37
CA ILE A 24 -13.43 21.30 14.73
C ILE A 24 -14.27 20.07 15.08
N LEU A 25 -15.57 20.30 15.35
CA LEU A 25 -16.55 19.25 15.62
C LEU A 25 -16.61 18.22 14.49
N LEU A 26 -16.66 16.94 14.84
CA LEU A 26 -16.55 15.83 13.89
C LEU A 26 -17.54 15.89 12.71
N HIS A 27 -18.75 16.39 12.93
CA HIS A 27 -19.80 16.41 11.91
C HIS A 27 -19.58 17.46 10.80
N ILE A 28 -18.72 18.46 11.03
CA ILE A 28 -18.33 19.48 10.04
C ILE A 28 -16.84 19.42 9.65
N ARG A 29 -15.99 18.75 10.44
CA ARG A 29 -14.53 18.66 10.22
C ARG A 29 -14.13 18.21 8.83
N TYR A 30 -14.93 17.32 8.24
CA TYR A 30 -14.65 16.70 6.95
C TYR A 30 -15.43 17.30 5.78
N SER A 31 -16.11 18.43 6.01
CA SER A 31 -16.69 19.20 4.91
C SER A 31 -15.58 19.79 4.04
N PRO A 32 -15.79 19.96 2.72
CA PRO A 32 -14.76 20.48 1.82
C PRO A 32 -14.14 21.81 2.29
N GLU A 33 -14.92 22.67 2.95
CA GLU A 33 -14.47 23.96 3.50
C GLU A 33 -13.47 23.85 4.67
N HIS A 34 -13.34 22.68 5.30
CA HIS A 34 -12.46 22.45 6.46
C HIS A 34 -11.31 21.46 6.18
N ILE A 35 -11.18 20.99 4.93
CA ILE A 35 -10.08 20.14 4.49
C ILE A 35 -9.14 20.98 3.63
N HIS A 36 -7.91 21.17 4.09
CA HIS A 36 -6.89 21.94 3.37
C HIS A 36 -5.98 21.01 2.59
N LEU A 37 -5.94 21.14 1.26
CA LEU A 37 -4.99 20.42 0.41
C LEU A 37 -3.61 21.07 0.54
N LEU A 38 -2.67 20.37 1.16
CA LEU A 38 -1.31 20.87 1.38
C LEU A 38 -0.40 20.64 0.18
N GLY A 39 -0.58 19.52 -0.51
CA GLY A 39 0.31 19.15 -1.59
C GLY A 39 -0.18 17.95 -2.38
N VAL A 40 0.26 17.92 -3.64
CA VAL A 40 -0.01 16.84 -4.59
C VAL A 40 1.33 16.31 -5.06
N ILE A 41 1.59 15.04 -4.78
CA ILE A 41 2.84 14.41 -5.20
C ILE A 41 2.60 13.74 -6.57
N PRO A 42 3.30 14.17 -7.63
CA PRO A 42 3.12 13.63 -8.97
C PRO A 42 3.70 12.21 -9.09
N GLY A 43 2.98 11.32 -9.78
CA GLY A 43 3.39 9.98 -10.23
C GLY A 43 4.11 10.05 -11.59
N PRO A 44 4.73 8.96 -12.11
CA PRO A 44 4.42 7.53 -11.89
C PRO A 44 5.45 6.76 -11.06
N LYS A 45 6.53 7.43 -10.63
CA LYS A 45 7.58 6.83 -9.79
C LYS A 45 7.39 7.28 -8.36
N GLU A 46 7.69 6.42 -7.41
CA GLU A 46 7.66 6.76 -5.99
C GLU A 46 8.62 7.93 -5.74
N ALA A 47 8.07 9.13 -5.56
CA ALA A 47 8.83 10.28 -5.12
C ALA A 47 9.17 10.13 -3.62
N ASP A 48 10.32 10.65 -3.22
CA ASP A 48 10.64 10.78 -1.81
C ASP A 48 9.67 11.78 -1.18
N VAL A 49 9.00 11.38 -0.11
CA VAL A 49 8.00 12.22 0.58
C VAL A 49 8.68 13.25 1.48
N GLN A 50 9.93 13.02 1.88
CA GLN A 50 10.60 13.85 2.89
C GLN A 50 10.80 15.31 2.44
N PRO A 51 11.29 15.61 1.22
CA PRO A 51 11.41 17.00 0.75
C PRO A 51 10.07 17.76 0.67
N PHE A 52 8.96 17.05 0.47
CA PHE A 52 7.62 17.67 0.45
C PHE A 52 7.11 18.00 1.86
N LEU A 53 7.60 17.29 2.88
CA LEU A 53 7.24 17.54 4.27
C LEU A 53 8.06 18.70 4.88
N ALA A 54 9.24 19.00 4.35
CA ALA A 54 10.13 20.00 4.95
C ALA A 54 9.49 21.40 5.10
N PRO A 55 8.86 22.01 4.06
CA PRO A 55 8.24 23.32 4.21
C PRO A 55 7.07 23.32 5.21
N LEU A 56 6.28 22.23 5.21
CA LEU A 56 5.20 22.05 6.18
C LEU A 56 5.75 21.99 7.60
N VAL A 57 6.82 21.25 7.82
CA VAL A 57 7.47 21.14 9.13
C VAL A 57 8.06 22.47 9.58
N ASP A 58 8.63 23.27 8.67
CA ASP A 58 9.12 24.62 8.98
C ASP A 58 7.97 25.49 9.53
N GLU A 59 6.83 25.54 8.85
CA GLU A 59 5.65 26.28 9.33
C GLU A 59 5.15 25.77 10.70
N PHE A 60 5.16 24.46 10.93
CA PHE A 60 4.72 23.88 12.20
C PHE A 60 5.71 24.06 13.35
N LEU A 61 6.98 24.36 13.08
CA LEU A 61 7.94 24.76 14.12
C LEU A 61 7.60 26.17 14.62
N ASP A 62 7.38 27.11 13.70
CA ASP A 62 6.97 28.48 14.03
C ASP A 62 5.63 28.49 14.77
N LEU A 63 4.66 27.71 14.29
CA LEU A 63 3.35 27.57 14.95
C LEU A 63 3.44 26.87 16.32
N TRP A 64 4.45 26.04 16.56
CA TRP A 64 4.63 25.39 17.86
C TRP A 64 5.18 26.37 18.89
N GLU A 65 6.14 27.22 18.51
CA GLU A 65 6.63 28.32 19.36
C GLU A 65 5.51 29.33 19.65
N GLY A 66 4.68 29.59 18.63
CA GLY A 66 3.48 30.40 18.73
C GLY A 66 3.55 31.63 17.84
N CYS A 67 2.45 31.94 17.17
CA CYS A 67 2.35 33.06 16.25
C CYS A 67 1.28 34.05 16.71
N GLN A 68 1.53 35.35 16.56
CA GLN A 68 0.54 36.39 16.83
C GLN A 68 -0.27 36.68 15.57
N ILE A 69 -1.58 36.45 15.63
CA ILE A 69 -2.50 36.94 14.61
C ILE A 69 -2.91 38.36 15.02
N SER A 70 -2.74 39.33 14.12
CA SER A 70 -2.99 40.75 14.40
C SER A 70 -4.45 41.09 14.69
N SER A 71 -5.40 40.41 14.02
CA SER A 71 -6.83 40.53 14.28
C SER A 71 -7.58 39.33 13.73
N THR A 72 -8.72 39.01 14.34
CA THR A 72 -9.71 38.06 13.80
C THR A 72 -11.09 38.68 13.90
N SER A 73 -12.07 38.14 13.17
CA SER A 73 -13.46 38.63 13.19
C SER A 73 -14.05 38.76 14.61
N LEU A 74 -13.67 37.86 15.53
CA LEU A 74 -14.15 37.86 16.92
C LEU A 74 -13.16 38.50 17.92
N MET A 75 -11.91 38.72 17.52
CA MET A 75 -10.87 39.29 18.38
C MET A 75 -10.10 40.36 17.59
N PRO A 76 -10.61 41.62 17.54
CA PRO A 76 -9.96 42.71 16.80
C PRO A 76 -8.55 43.06 17.30
N GLU A 77 -8.26 42.80 18.58
CA GLU A 77 -6.94 42.98 19.20
C GLU A 77 -5.95 41.86 18.86
N GLY A 78 -6.39 40.88 18.07
CA GLY A 78 -5.58 39.73 17.73
C GLY A 78 -5.61 38.63 18.79
N ARG A 79 -4.78 37.61 18.57
CA ARG A 79 -4.62 36.47 19.48
C ARG A 79 -3.33 35.71 19.14
N SER A 80 -2.69 35.19 20.18
CA SER A 80 -1.63 34.19 20.04
C SER A 80 -2.21 32.82 19.70
N ILE A 81 -1.71 32.20 18.65
CA ILE A 81 -2.07 30.84 18.27
C ILE A 81 -0.86 29.91 18.38
N GLN A 82 -1.15 28.67 18.75
CA GLN A 82 -0.20 27.57 18.64
C GLN A 82 -0.86 26.41 17.91
N ALA A 83 -0.09 25.69 17.11
CA ALA A 83 -0.58 24.52 16.39
C ALA A 83 0.38 23.34 16.50
N ALA A 84 -0.19 22.13 16.51
CA ALA A 84 0.55 20.88 16.46
C ALA A 84 0.00 19.99 15.36
N LEU A 85 0.89 19.32 14.62
CA LEU A 85 0.53 18.36 13.60
C LEU A 85 0.27 17.00 14.23
N ILE A 86 -0.99 16.62 14.43
CA ILE A 86 -1.40 15.31 14.95
C ILE A 86 -2.83 14.89 14.50
N PRO A 87 -3.11 13.59 14.30
CA PRO A 87 -2.18 12.53 13.90
C PRO A 87 -1.97 12.48 12.36
N VAL A 88 -0.92 11.78 11.92
CA VAL A 88 -0.79 11.33 10.53
C VAL A 88 -1.68 10.12 10.31
N VAL A 89 -2.62 10.25 9.36
CA VAL A 89 -3.53 9.20 8.93
C VAL A 89 -3.23 8.82 7.48
N CYS A 90 -2.88 7.55 7.24
CA CYS A 90 -2.68 7.01 5.89
C CYS A 90 -2.65 5.48 5.93
N ASP A 91 -2.59 4.85 4.76
CA ASP A 91 -2.35 3.41 4.67
C ASP A 91 -0.94 3.04 5.16
N MET A 92 -0.73 1.79 5.58
CA MET A 92 0.55 1.37 6.17
C MET A 92 1.77 1.59 5.25
N PRO A 93 1.69 1.34 3.93
CA PRO A 93 2.78 1.68 3.01
C PRO A 93 3.16 3.17 2.98
N ALA A 94 2.19 4.08 2.94
CA ALA A 94 2.48 5.52 2.99
C ALA A 94 2.99 5.94 4.39
N ALA A 95 2.36 5.44 5.46
CA ALA A 95 2.75 5.73 6.84
C ALA A 95 4.22 5.45 7.07
N ARG A 96 4.68 4.26 6.64
CA ARG A 96 6.08 3.83 6.69
C ARG A 96 7.04 4.80 6.03
N LYS A 97 6.67 5.40 4.89
CA LYS A 97 7.52 6.37 4.20
C LYS A 97 7.55 7.71 4.92
N VAL A 98 6.38 8.19 5.38
CA VAL A 98 6.23 9.46 6.10
C VAL A 98 7.06 9.45 7.38
N ILE A 99 6.96 8.38 8.19
CA ILE A 99 7.67 8.28 9.47
C ILE A 99 9.11 7.76 9.37
N GLY A 100 9.57 7.43 8.16
CA GLY A 100 10.90 6.86 7.96
C GLY A 100 11.07 5.42 8.46
N PHE A 101 10.01 4.61 8.53
CA PHE A 101 10.08 3.19 8.87
C PHE A 101 10.02 2.29 7.63
N VAL A 102 11.16 2.08 6.96
CA VAL A 102 11.23 1.31 5.70
C VAL A 102 12.26 0.19 5.82
N PRO A 103 12.06 -0.80 6.70
CA PRO A 103 13.03 -1.89 6.87
C PRO A 103 13.29 -2.65 5.57
N PRO A 104 14.50 -3.20 5.36
CA PRO A 104 14.76 -4.16 4.29
C PRO A 104 13.78 -5.32 4.39
N LYS A 105 13.44 -5.90 3.23
CA LYS A 105 12.39 -6.91 3.11
C LYS A 105 12.50 -7.96 4.22
N SER A 106 11.38 -8.20 4.89
CA SER A 106 11.19 -9.29 5.85
C SER A 106 12.03 -9.23 7.13
N THR A 107 12.60 -8.07 7.50
CA THR A 107 13.31 -7.91 8.79
C THR A 107 12.35 -7.48 9.90
N MET A 108 12.02 -6.19 9.97
CA MET A 108 11.09 -5.65 10.97
C MET A 108 9.68 -5.50 10.39
N ALA A 109 8.67 -6.02 11.08
CA ALA A 109 7.30 -6.05 10.55
C ALA A 109 6.45 -4.86 10.99
N CYS A 110 6.67 -4.35 12.20
CA CYS A 110 5.81 -3.34 12.83
C CYS A 110 6.60 -2.08 13.17
N PRO A 111 6.06 -0.86 12.97
CA PRO A 111 6.67 0.38 13.48
C PRO A 111 6.40 0.60 14.98
N TYR A 112 5.33 0.06 15.56
CA TYR A 112 4.94 0.37 16.94
C TYR A 112 5.66 -0.49 18.00
N CYS A 113 6.12 -1.69 17.64
CA CYS A 113 6.80 -2.62 18.53
C CYS A 113 7.93 -3.39 17.82
N LYS A 114 8.79 -4.05 18.59
CA LYS A 114 9.98 -4.77 18.09
C LYS A 114 9.68 -6.10 17.39
N CYS A 115 8.47 -6.27 16.83
CA CYS A 115 8.04 -7.47 16.12
C CYS A 115 8.74 -7.59 14.75
N THR A 116 9.34 -8.76 14.49
CA THR A 116 9.88 -9.13 13.18
C THR A 116 8.85 -9.87 12.33
N TYR A 117 9.15 -10.13 11.06
CA TYR A 117 8.24 -10.91 10.20
C TYR A 117 8.11 -12.37 10.65
N THR A 118 9.13 -12.94 11.27
CA THR A 118 9.10 -14.31 11.81
C THR A 118 8.30 -14.43 13.10
N ASP A 119 8.15 -13.32 13.82
CA ASP A 119 7.42 -13.28 15.10
C ASP A 119 5.89 -13.18 14.91
N LEU A 120 5.42 -12.74 13.74
CA LEU A 120 4.04 -12.31 13.51
C LEU A 120 2.98 -13.33 13.95
N SER A 121 3.24 -14.62 13.77
CA SER A 121 2.28 -15.70 14.08
C SER A 121 2.56 -16.38 15.43
N ARG A 122 3.51 -15.88 16.22
CA ARG A 122 3.79 -16.44 17.55
C ARG A 122 2.72 -16.01 18.55
N ARG A 123 2.31 -16.94 19.38
CA ARG A 123 1.25 -16.72 20.38
C ARG A 123 1.61 -15.60 21.35
N GLU A 124 2.85 -15.53 21.83
CA GLU A 124 3.27 -14.45 22.74
C GLU A 124 3.17 -13.07 22.08
N VAL A 125 3.39 -12.97 20.77
CA VAL A 125 3.31 -11.71 20.02
C VAL A 125 1.87 -11.26 19.84
N ILE A 126 0.96 -12.19 19.53
CA ILE A 126 -0.48 -11.90 19.41
C ILE A 126 -1.04 -11.46 20.77
N LEU A 127 -0.53 -12.02 21.87
CA LEU A 127 -0.90 -11.65 23.23
C LEU A 127 -0.16 -10.40 23.76
N ASN A 128 0.38 -9.55 22.87
CA ASN A 128 1.10 -8.30 23.18
C ASN A 128 2.37 -8.45 24.03
N GLY A 129 3.04 -9.60 23.96
CA GLY A 129 4.30 -9.85 24.66
C GLY A 129 5.53 -9.16 24.06
N VAL A 130 5.38 -8.28 23.07
CA VAL A 130 6.51 -7.63 22.38
C VAL A 130 6.76 -6.23 22.93
N ALA A 131 8.03 -5.94 23.24
CA ALA A 131 8.46 -4.62 23.68
C ALA A 131 8.09 -3.52 22.67
N ARG A 132 7.57 -2.41 23.20
CA ARG A 132 7.27 -1.21 22.42
C ARG A 132 8.54 -0.51 21.98
N ARG A 133 8.46 0.20 20.85
CA ARG A 133 9.41 1.27 20.54
C ARG A 133 9.00 2.52 21.30
N ASN A 134 9.96 3.38 21.58
CA ASN A 134 9.72 4.71 22.13
C ASN A 134 10.40 5.76 21.24
N ARG A 135 10.02 7.03 21.45
CA ARG A 135 10.55 8.17 20.71
C ARG A 135 12.07 8.30 20.80
N GLU A 136 12.64 8.07 21.98
CA GLU A 136 14.06 8.30 22.26
C GLU A 136 14.96 7.32 21.50
N GLU A 137 14.60 6.03 21.53
CA GLU A 137 15.20 4.97 20.71
C GLU A 137 15.06 5.29 19.21
N TRP A 138 13.87 5.73 18.77
CA TRP A 138 13.62 6.08 17.38
C TRP A 138 14.50 7.23 16.90
N LEU A 139 14.58 8.29 17.70
CA LEU A 139 15.33 9.50 17.38
C LEU A 139 16.83 9.18 17.30
N SER A 140 17.36 8.41 18.25
CA SER A 140 18.73 7.92 18.24
C SER A 140 19.06 7.14 16.94
N HIS A 141 18.19 6.20 16.55
CA HIS A 141 18.36 5.46 15.30
C HIS A 141 18.28 6.33 14.04
N ALA A 142 17.34 7.27 13.99
CA ALA A 142 17.18 8.19 12.87
C ALA A 142 18.36 9.16 12.74
N GLU A 143 18.89 9.66 13.85
CA GLU A 143 20.07 10.51 13.88
C GLU A 143 21.33 9.76 13.46
N ALA A 144 21.52 8.53 13.93
CA ALA A 144 22.62 7.66 13.50
C ALA A 144 22.55 7.43 11.98
N TYR A 145 21.35 7.19 11.44
CA TYR A 145 21.13 7.08 10.00
C TYR A 145 21.50 8.39 9.26
N ARG A 146 21.06 9.54 9.76
CA ARG A 146 21.34 10.86 9.16
C ARG A 146 22.83 11.21 9.18
N ARG A 147 23.52 10.92 10.28
CA ARG A 147 24.96 11.19 10.48
C ARG A 147 25.87 10.21 9.73
N ALA A 148 25.35 9.06 9.31
CA ALA A 148 26.14 8.07 8.57
C ALA A 148 26.67 8.65 7.24
N ARG A 149 27.99 8.60 7.07
CA ARG A 149 28.71 9.20 5.91
C ARG A 149 28.62 8.37 4.62
N THR A 150 28.31 7.08 4.73
CA THR A 150 28.30 6.16 3.57
C THR A 150 26.94 5.51 3.41
N ASP A 151 26.55 5.24 2.17
CA ASP A 151 25.31 4.53 1.87
C ASP A 151 25.33 3.09 2.40
N SER A 152 26.51 2.47 2.51
CA SER A 152 26.68 1.16 3.14
C SER A 152 26.32 1.21 4.63
N ALA A 153 26.82 2.21 5.37
CA ALA A 153 26.47 2.39 6.77
C ALA A 153 24.97 2.67 6.96
N ARG A 154 24.38 3.52 6.12
CA ARG A 154 22.92 3.77 6.12
C ARG A 154 22.11 2.51 5.88
N LYS A 155 22.51 1.67 4.91
CA LYS A 155 21.86 0.38 4.63
C LYS A 155 21.95 -0.58 5.81
N ASN A 156 23.11 -0.66 6.46
CA ASN A 156 23.30 -1.52 7.64
C ASN A 156 22.45 -1.07 8.82
N LEU A 157 22.44 0.23 9.14
CA LEU A 157 21.58 0.78 10.20
C LEU A 157 20.11 0.47 9.92
N LYS A 158 19.65 0.76 8.69
CA LYS A 158 18.28 0.48 8.27
C LYS A 158 17.92 -1.00 8.33
N LYS A 159 18.88 -1.91 8.08
CA LYS A 159 18.71 -3.36 8.26
C LYS A 159 18.55 -3.75 9.73
N MET A 160 19.28 -3.12 10.63
CA MET A 160 19.25 -3.42 12.06
C MET A 160 18.00 -2.89 12.75
N ASN A 161 17.62 -1.63 12.48
CA ASN A 161 16.56 -0.94 13.22
C ASN A 161 15.28 -0.66 12.40
N GLY A 162 15.35 -0.68 11.07
CA GLY A 162 14.23 -0.37 10.17
C GLY A 162 13.95 1.13 9.99
N VAL A 163 14.74 1.99 10.61
CA VAL A 163 14.51 3.44 10.71
C VAL A 163 15.44 4.20 9.77
N SER A 164 14.89 5.22 9.11
CA SER A 164 15.58 6.28 8.40
C SER A 164 15.09 7.64 8.89
N TRP A 165 15.76 8.71 8.46
CA TRP A 165 15.34 10.07 8.79
C TRP A 165 13.92 10.38 8.27
N SER A 166 13.17 11.15 9.06
CA SER A 166 11.89 11.74 8.70
C SER A 166 11.90 13.21 9.11
N GLU A 167 11.41 14.10 8.24
CA GLU A 167 11.32 15.54 8.54
C GLU A 167 10.44 15.81 9.76
N LEU A 168 9.43 14.96 10.01
CA LEU A 168 8.55 15.10 11.18
C LEU A 168 9.32 15.00 12.51
N LEU A 169 10.50 14.37 12.54
CA LEU A 169 11.34 14.28 13.75
C LEU A 169 11.94 15.62 14.17
N ARG A 170 11.87 16.66 13.33
CA ARG A 170 12.26 18.02 13.71
C ARG A 170 11.26 18.65 14.67
N LEU A 171 9.99 18.23 14.63
CA LEU A 171 8.97 18.71 15.54
C LEU A 171 9.25 18.16 16.96
N PRO A 172 9.38 19.04 17.98
CA PRO A 172 9.87 18.63 19.30
C PRO A 172 8.93 17.68 20.02
N TYR A 173 7.63 17.78 19.76
CA TYR A 173 6.60 16.91 20.34
C TYR A 173 6.40 15.59 19.59
N TRP A 174 6.89 15.46 18.35
CA TRP A 174 6.50 14.37 17.46
C TRP A 174 7.02 13.01 17.93
N ASP A 175 6.09 12.04 18.07
CA ASP A 175 6.38 10.64 18.34
C ASP A 175 5.79 9.76 17.22
N PRO A 176 6.62 9.15 16.35
CA PRO A 176 6.16 8.26 15.29
C PRO A 176 5.30 7.09 15.76
N THR A 177 5.50 6.63 16.99
CA THR A 177 4.80 5.46 17.55
C THR A 177 3.42 5.80 18.08
N ARG A 178 3.16 7.08 18.37
CA ARG A 178 1.88 7.57 18.93
C ARG A 178 1.07 8.36 17.91
N TYR A 179 1.72 9.19 17.11
CA TYR A 179 1.04 10.14 16.21
C TYR A 179 0.91 9.66 14.78
N THR A 180 1.25 8.40 14.51
CA THR A 180 0.97 7.73 13.24
C THR A 180 0.01 6.61 13.51
N VAL A 181 -1.24 6.83 13.12
CA VAL A 181 -2.34 6.00 13.59
C VAL A 181 -2.71 4.94 12.55
N VAL A 182 -3.22 3.79 12.99
CA VAL A 182 -3.62 2.69 12.09
C VAL A 182 -5.01 2.98 11.50
N ASP A 183 -5.06 3.39 10.24
CA ASP A 183 -6.33 3.66 9.57
C ASP A 183 -7.22 2.41 9.50
N ALA A 184 -8.37 2.48 10.19
CA ALA A 184 -9.30 1.37 10.30
C ALA A 184 -9.89 0.96 8.94
N MET A 185 -10.05 1.90 8.01
CA MET A 185 -10.59 1.60 6.69
C MET A 185 -9.64 0.71 5.88
N HIS A 186 -8.36 1.08 5.79
CA HIS A 186 -7.35 0.28 5.08
C HIS A 186 -6.96 -0.98 5.85
N ASN A 187 -6.90 -0.93 7.18
CA ASN A 187 -6.42 -2.04 7.98
C ASN A 187 -7.53 -3.06 8.29
N LEU A 188 -8.67 -2.65 8.84
CA LEU A 188 -9.73 -3.59 9.24
C LEU A 188 -10.57 -4.04 8.05
N LEU A 189 -11.04 -3.11 7.22
CA LEU A 189 -11.99 -3.41 6.16
C LEU A 189 -11.30 -3.99 4.91
N LEU A 190 -10.32 -3.24 4.37
CA LEU A 190 -9.55 -3.66 3.20
C LEU A 190 -8.40 -4.63 3.53
N GLY A 191 -7.98 -4.69 4.80
CA GLY A 191 -6.95 -5.62 5.24
C GLY A 191 -7.55 -6.91 5.77
N LEU A 192 -8.17 -6.88 6.96
CA LEU A 192 -8.59 -8.08 7.68
C LEU A 192 -9.85 -8.73 7.10
N LEU A 193 -10.96 -7.99 6.99
CA LEU A 193 -12.22 -8.53 6.48
C LEU A 193 -12.07 -9.04 5.04
N GLN A 194 -11.48 -8.21 4.18
CA GLN A 194 -11.19 -8.62 2.80
C GLN A 194 -10.29 -9.86 2.76
N HIS A 195 -9.24 -9.94 3.57
CA HIS A 195 -8.35 -11.10 3.59
C HIS A 195 -9.07 -12.36 4.06
N HIS A 196 -9.88 -12.28 5.13
CA HIS A 196 -10.65 -13.41 5.60
C HIS A 196 -11.59 -13.92 4.49
N ILE A 197 -12.40 -13.04 3.93
CA ILE A 197 -13.36 -13.44 2.89
C ILE A 197 -12.64 -14.00 1.65
N ARG A 198 -11.64 -13.29 1.12
CA ARG A 198 -11.01 -13.68 -0.16
C ARG A 198 -10.00 -14.81 -0.02
N SER A 199 -9.17 -14.78 1.02
CA SER A 199 -8.03 -15.68 1.15
C SER A 199 -8.31 -16.87 2.05
N VAL A 200 -9.20 -16.76 3.04
CA VAL A 200 -9.59 -17.89 3.90
C VAL A 200 -10.76 -18.65 3.25
N TRP A 201 -11.81 -17.94 2.84
CA TRP A 201 -13.06 -18.56 2.39
C TRP A 201 -13.17 -18.79 0.89
N LEU A 202 -12.91 -17.77 0.07
CA LEU A 202 -13.23 -17.84 -1.37
C LEU A 202 -12.11 -18.41 -2.23
N VAL A 203 -10.86 -18.36 -1.75
CA VAL A 203 -9.62 -18.56 -2.53
C VAL A 203 -9.81 -18.20 -4.00
N GLU A 204 -9.82 -16.91 -4.30
CA GLU A 204 -9.37 -16.47 -5.62
C GLU A 204 -7.94 -17.05 -5.75
N GLU A 205 -7.76 -18.12 -6.54
CA GLU A 205 -6.43 -18.43 -7.07
C GLU A 205 -5.87 -17.12 -7.58
N ALA A 206 -4.62 -16.81 -7.22
CA ALA A 206 -3.97 -15.59 -7.63
C ALA A 206 -3.93 -15.50 -9.16
N THR A 207 -5.03 -15.03 -9.77
CA THR A 207 -4.99 -14.22 -10.97
C THR A 207 -4.19 -13.01 -10.54
N LYS A 208 -2.87 -13.12 -10.76
CA LYS A 208 -2.01 -11.98 -11.05
C LYS A 208 -2.90 -10.96 -11.74
N GLN A 209 -3.04 -9.77 -11.16
CA GLN A 209 -3.86 -8.69 -11.68
C GLN A 209 -3.53 -8.43 -13.16
N THR A 210 -4.12 -9.19 -14.07
CA THR A 210 -4.43 -8.75 -15.41
C THR A 210 -5.53 -7.75 -15.20
N LYS A 211 -5.14 -6.48 -15.35
CA LYS A 211 -6.04 -5.31 -15.45
C LYS A 211 -7.35 -5.73 -16.14
N PRO A 212 -8.51 -5.33 -15.61
CA PRO A 212 -9.79 -5.69 -16.21
C PRO A 212 -9.79 -5.34 -17.69
N GLN A 213 -9.99 -6.37 -18.51
CA GLN A 213 -10.15 -6.24 -19.94
C GLN A 213 -11.43 -5.43 -20.15
N LYS A 214 -11.30 -4.18 -20.61
CA LYS A 214 -12.46 -3.35 -20.96
C LYS A 214 -13.32 -4.12 -21.95
N LEU A 215 -14.57 -4.40 -21.58
CA LEU A 215 -15.61 -4.92 -22.46
C LEU A 215 -15.64 -4.08 -23.74
N ARG A 216 -15.39 -4.74 -24.87
CA ARG A 216 -15.49 -4.17 -26.21
C ARG A 216 -16.96 -3.86 -26.44
N LYS A 217 -17.31 -2.57 -26.55
CA LYS A 217 -18.51 -2.19 -27.29
C LYS A 217 -18.31 -2.64 -28.75
N SER A 218 -19.25 -3.44 -29.23
CA SER A 218 -19.35 -3.87 -30.62
C SER A 218 -19.55 -2.65 -31.52
N GLY A 219 -18.90 -2.66 -32.69
CA GLY A 219 -19.14 -1.66 -33.73
C GLY A 219 -17.88 -1.22 -34.48
N GLN A 220 -17.62 -1.93 -35.58
CA GLN A 220 -16.97 -1.48 -36.82
C GLN A 220 -15.42 -1.46 -36.94
N SER A 221 -15.02 -2.12 -38.03
CA SER A 221 -13.72 -2.42 -38.63
C SER A 221 -12.66 -1.32 -38.66
N ALA A 222 -11.47 -1.60 -38.10
CA ALA A 222 -10.15 -1.16 -38.58
C ALA A 222 -9.02 -1.92 -37.84
N ALA A 223 -7.91 -2.22 -38.52
CA ALA A 223 -6.83 -3.12 -38.08
C ALA A 223 -6.29 -2.93 -36.63
N PRO A 224 -5.75 -3.98 -35.97
CA PRO A 224 -5.61 -4.02 -34.51
C PRO A 224 -4.63 -2.97 -33.94
N THR A 225 -5.17 -1.96 -33.27
CA THR A 225 -4.44 -0.89 -32.57
C THR A 225 -3.51 -1.40 -31.46
N HIS A 226 -3.74 -2.62 -30.98
CA HIS A 226 -2.97 -3.27 -29.91
C HIS A 226 -1.53 -3.62 -30.33
N VAL A 227 -1.33 -4.07 -31.57
CA VAL A 227 -0.01 -4.39 -32.12
C VAL A 227 0.81 -3.11 -32.28
N ARG A 228 0.20 -2.03 -32.79
CA ARG A 228 0.85 -0.71 -32.90
C ARG A 228 1.25 -0.11 -31.55
N LYS A 229 0.45 -0.29 -30.48
CA LYS A 229 0.79 0.19 -29.11
C LYS A 229 1.90 -0.62 -28.44
N GLN A 230 1.96 -1.94 -28.61
CA GLN A 230 3.06 -2.77 -28.07
C GLN A 230 4.39 -2.48 -28.78
N VAL A 231 4.37 -2.33 -30.10
CA VAL A 231 5.56 -1.98 -30.89
C VAL A 231 6.07 -0.57 -30.53
N ARG A 232 5.17 0.40 -30.35
CA ARG A 232 5.52 1.79 -29.93
C ARG A 232 6.04 1.89 -28.50
N LYS A 233 5.64 0.98 -27.60
CA LYS A 233 6.16 0.89 -26.23
C LYS A 233 7.51 0.19 -26.15
N ALA A 234 7.78 -0.75 -27.07
CA ALA A 234 9.07 -1.43 -27.17
C ALA A 234 10.14 -0.55 -27.85
N LEU A 235 9.75 0.32 -28.79
CA LEU A 235 10.64 1.24 -29.52
C LEU A 235 10.67 2.66 -28.93
N GLN A 236 10.60 2.80 -27.60
CA GLN A 236 10.79 4.10 -26.97
C GLN A 236 12.23 4.60 -27.24
N PRO A 237 12.43 5.85 -27.70
CA PRO A 237 13.75 6.39 -28.00
C PRO A 237 14.75 6.24 -26.84
N THR A 238 14.27 6.37 -25.60
CA THR A 238 15.05 6.22 -24.37
C THR A 238 15.61 4.81 -24.16
N LEU A 239 14.86 3.78 -24.53
CA LEU A 239 15.30 2.38 -24.41
C LEU A 239 16.34 2.03 -25.48
N ILE A 240 16.19 2.61 -26.68
CA ILE A 240 17.16 2.48 -27.77
C ILE A 240 18.47 3.20 -27.41
N LEU A 241 18.38 4.39 -26.79
CA LEU A 241 19.54 5.16 -26.33
C LEU A 241 20.31 4.43 -25.22
N LEU A 242 19.59 3.83 -24.25
CA LEU A 242 20.19 3.00 -23.20
C LEU A 242 20.90 1.77 -23.78
N ALA A 243 20.28 1.09 -24.74
CA ALA A 243 20.90 -0.06 -25.40
C ALA A 243 22.15 0.33 -26.21
N HIS A 244 22.14 1.48 -26.88
CA HIS A 244 23.35 2.06 -27.51
C HIS A 244 24.44 2.35 -26.48
N GLY A 245 24.09 2.97 -25.36
CA GLY A 245 25.05 3.28 -24.28
C GLY A 245 25.70 2.02 -23.68
N HIS A 246 24.97 0.92 -23.53
CA HIS A 246 25.54 -0.37 -23.13
C HIS A 246 26.47 -0.95 -24.20
N LEU A 247 26.15 -0.78 -25.49
CA LEU A 247 26.98 -1.25 -26.59
C LEU A 247 28.25 -0.39 -26.81
N GLU A 248 28.25 0.88 -26.43
CA GLU A 248 29.40 1.78 -26.64
C GLU A 248 30.36 1.82 -25.43
N ARG A 249 29.89 1.49 -24.23
CA ARG A 249 30.75 1.35 -23.04
C ARG A 249 31.54 0.05 -23.07
N THR A 250 32.71 0.06 -23.70
CA THR A 250 33.62 -1.09 -23.81
C THR A 250 34.32 -1.45 -22.49
N SER A 251 34.29 -0.56 -21.50
CA SER A 251 34.86 -0.76 -20.16
C SER A 251 33.94 -1.45 -19.15
N ASP A 252 32.66 -1.69 -19.48
CA ASP A 252 31.68 -2.33 -18.59
C ASP A 252 31.65 -3.85 -18.83
N PRO A 253 32.11 -4.69 -17.88
CA PRO A 253 32.16 -6.14 -18.05
C PRO A 253 30.75 -6.77 -18.16
N ASP A 254 29.72 -6.12 -17.59
CA ASP A 254 28.34 -6.61 -17.59
C ASP A 254 27.51 -6.12 -18.79
N ARG A 255 28.12 -5.41 -19.75
CA ARG A 255 27.40 -4.79 -20.87
C ARG A 255 26.51 -5.78 -21.64
N TRP A 256 26.96 -7.01 -21.81
CA TRP A 256 26.22 -8.04 -22.56
C TRP A 256 25.02 -8.56 -21.75
N THR A 257 25.20 -8.78 -20.45
CA THR A 257 24.13 -9.14 -19.50
C THR A 257 23.06 -8.04 -19.42
N LYS A 258 23.46 -6.77 -19.51
CA LYS A 258 22.55 -5.62 -19.57
C LYS A 258 21.82 -5.54 -20.91
N LEU A 259 22.49 -5.78 -22.03
CA LEU A 259 21.89 -5.86 -23.38
C LEU A 259 20.87 -7.01 -23.49
N GLN A 260 21.10 -8.15 -22.86
CA GLN A 260 20.22 -9.33 -22.87
C GLN A 260 18.85 -9.06 -22.20
N LYS A 261 18.79 -8.08 -21.30
CA LYS A 261 17.55 -7.58 -20.67
C LYS A 261 16.70 -6.72 -21.62
N SER A 262 17.26 -6.22 -22.73
CA SER A 262 16.54 -5.43 -23.73
C SER A 262 15.50 -6.27 -24.49
N SER A 263 14.46 -5.61 -25.02
CA SER A 263 13.43 -6.29 -25.82
C SER A 263 13.96 -6.66 -27.21
N VAL A 264 13.36 -7.66 -27.86
CA VAL A 264 13.75 -8.08 -29.21
C VAL A 264 13.63 -6.94 -30.22
N ALA A 265 12.60 -6.09 -30.11
CA ALA A 265 12.41 -4.94 -31.00
C ALA A 265 13.51 -3.87 -30.84
N VAL A 266 14.03 -3.68 -29.62
CA VAL A 266 15.16 -2.76 -29.37
C VAL A 266 16.45 -3.33 -29.97
N LEU A 267 16.70 -4.62 -29.77
CA LEU A 267 17.88 -5.31 -30.33
C LEU A 267 17.84 -5.35 -31.86
N GLU A 268 16.67 -5.57 -32.44
CA GLU A 268 16.45 -5.54 -33.88
C GLU A 268 16.72 -4.14 -34.47
N GLN A 269 16.20 -3.09 -33.84
CA GLN A 269 16.47 -1.71 -34.25
C GLN A 269 17.96 -1.35 -34.10
N LEU A 270 18.62 -1.84 -33.05
CA LEU A 270 20.05 -1.66 -32.80
C LEU A 270 20.88 -2.29 -33.93
N CYS A 271 20.56 -3.53 -34.31
CA CYS A 271 21.20 -4.21 -35.44
C CYS A 271 20.91 -3.51 -36.78
N ALA A 272 19.67 -3.06 -37.01
CA ALA A 272 19.29 -2.35 -38.24
C ALA A 272 20.04 -1.02 -38.39
N THR A 273 20.20 -0.26 -37.30
CA THR A 273 20.97 1.00 -37.28
C THR A 273 22.45 0.78 -37.63
N ARG A 274 23.01 -0.38 -37.25
CA ARG A 274 24.39 -0.79 -37.57
C ARG A 274 24.51 -1.61 -38.86
N LYS A 275 23.43 -1.72 -39.64
CA LYS A 275 23.36 -2.49 -40.91
C LYS A 275 23.72 -3.98 -40.77
N LEU A 276 23.48 -4.58 -39.60
CA LEU A 276 23.70 -6.00 -39.34
C LEU A 276 22.49 -6.83 -39.79
N ARG A 277 22.72 -7.82 -40.65
CA ARG A 277 21.68 -8.79 -41.05
C ARG A 277 21.71 -9.99 -40.11
N VAL A 278 20.58 -10.25 -39.43
CA VAL A 278 20.44 -11.35 -38.47
C VAL A 278 19.41 -12.35 -38.99
N GLN A 279 19.82 -13.61 -39.20
CA GLN A 279 18.92 -14.69 -39.60
C GLN A 279 18.19 -15.24 -38.36
N GLN A 280 16.88 -15.53 -38.51
CA GLN A 280 16.03 -16.05 -37.43
C GLN A 280 15.60 -17.49 -37.79
N PRO A 281 15.70 -18.46 -36.85
CA PRO A 281 15.41 -19.85 -37.14
C PRO A 281 13.91 -20.22 -37.15
N GLY A 282 12.98 -19.25 -37.14
CA GLY A 282 11.53 -19.52 -37.18
C GLY A 282 10.64 -18.28 -37.10
N GLN A 283 9.32 -18.49 -37.00
CA GLN A 283 8.32 -17.39 -36.94
C GLN A 283 8.41 -16.51 -35.68
N ARG A 284 9.01 -17.01 -34.59
CA ARG A 284 9.20 -16.28 -33.34
C ARG A 284 10.62 -15.75 -33.24
N LYS A 285 10.77 -14.42 -33.23
CA LYS A 285 12.08 -13.75 -33.11
C LYS A 285 12.71 -14.01 -31.73
N LEU A 286 13.89 -14.62 -31.71
CA LEU A 286 14.69 -14.86 -30.51
C LEU A 286 15.70 -13.73 -30.28
N LYS A 287 16.06 -13.47 -29.02
CA LYS A 287 17.05 -12.45 -28.65
C LYS A 287 18.49 -12.86 -29.00
N GLU A 288 18.79 -14.15 -28.87
CA GLU A 288 20.14 -14.70 -28.96
C GLU A 288 20.84 -14.42 -30.31
N PRO A 289 20.18 -14.56 -31.48
CA PRO A 289 20.80 -14.25 -32.77
C PRO A 289 21.19 -12.77 -32.92
N TYR A 290 20.40 -11.83 -32.35
CA TYR A 290 20.73 -10.41 -32.41
C TYR A 290 21.94 -10.07 -31.54
N ILE A 291 22.03 -10.68 -30.34
CA ILE A 291 23.14 -10.45 -29.43
C ILE A 291 24.45 -11.02 -29.99
N GLN A 292 24.40 -12.20 -30.59
CA GLN A 292 25.56 -12.80 -31.26
C GLN A 292 26.07 -11.94 -32.42
N ALA A 293 25.16 -11.40 -33.25
CA ALA A 293 25.54 -10.48 -34.32
C ALA A 293 26.17 -9.17 -33.79
N LEU A 294 25.68 -8.64 -32.66
CA LEU A 294 26.26 -7.46 -32.01
C LEU A 294 27.61 -7.74 -31.37
N LYS A 295 27.82 -8.94 -30.80
CA LYS A 295 29.11 -9.40 -30.30
C LYS A 295 30.13 -9.54 -31.43
N ALA A 296 29.73 -10.15 -32.54
CA ALA A 296 30.58 -10.29 -33.73
C ALA A 296 30.95 -8.93 -34.35
N TRP A 297 30.00 -7.99 -34.38
CA TRP A 297 30.25 -6.61 -34.83
C TRP A 297 31.20 -5.82 -33.92
N ALA A 298 31.16 -6.05 -32.61
CA ALA A 298 31.99 -5.34 -31.64
C ALA A 298 33.50 -5.72 -31.69
N GLY A 299 33.88 -6.70 -32.51
CA GLY A 299 35.27 -7.13 -32.70
C GLY A 299 35.85 -7.91 -31.49
N PRO A 300 37.02 -8.56 -31.67
CA PRO A 300 37.63 -9.34 -30.60
C PRO A 300 38.31 -8.41 -29.59
N ASN A 301 37.64 -8.13 -28.48
CA ASN A 301 38.35 -8.04 -27.20
C ASN A 301 38.14 -9.36 -26.48
N ILE A 302 39.10 -10.26 -26.71
CA ILE A 302 39.26 -11.50 -25.98
C ILE A 302 39.74 -11.11 -24.58
N ALA A 303 38.86 -11.26 -23.59
CA ALA A 303 39.24 -11.93 -22.37
C ALA A 303 38.38 -13.19 -22.31
N GLN A 304 38.95 -14.28 -22.82
CA GLN A 304 38.53 -15.63 -22.51
C GLN A 304 38.71 -15.81 -21.00
N ASP A 305 37.67 -16.26 -20.31
CA ASP A 305 37.81 -17.48 -19.54
C ASP A 305 36.49 -18.24 -19.55
N ALA A 306 36.65 -19.54 -19.75
CA ALA A 306 35.61 -20.49 -20.07
C ALA A 306 34.82 -20.92 -18.83
N ASP A 307 33.61 -21.39 -19.13
CA ASP A 307 32.70 -22.15 -18.28
C ASP A 307 33.45 -23.23 -17.48
N GLN A 308 33.55 -23.05 -16.16
CA GLN A 308 33.48 -24.15 -15.20
C GLN A 308 32.38 -23.83 -14.20
N ARG A 309 31.20 -24.40 -14.47
CA ARG A 309 30.21 -24.73 -13.46
C ARG A 309 30.84 -25.58 -12.36
N GLY A 310 31.02 -24.95 -11.20
CA GLY A 310 30.83 -25.58 -9.91
C GLY A 310 29.71 -24.82 -9.22
N ASP A 311 28.51 -25.40 -9.21
CA ASP A 311 27.40 -24.95 -8.37
C ASP A 311 27.83 -25.07 -6.90
N GLU A 312 28.43 -24.03 -6.33
CA GLU A 312 28.36 -23.80 -4.88
C GLU A 312 26.97 -23.23 -4.59
N GLN A 313 26.00 -24.15 -4.56
CA GLN A 313 24.82 -23.99 -3.73
C GLN A 313 25.34 -23.68 -2.32
N ALA A 314 25.26 -22.41 -1.93
CA ALA A 314 25.23 -22.06 -0.52
C ALA A 314 24.01 -22.77 0.06
N GLN A 315 24.23 -23.99 0.55
CA GLN A 315 23.44 -24.61 1.60
C GLN A 315 23.46 -23.63 2.77
N GLN A 316 22.51 -22.69 2.76
CA GLN A 316 21.82 -22.40 4.00
C GLN A 316 21.36 -23.76 4.52
N PRO A 317 21.62 -24.13 5.78
CA PRO A 317 20.82 -25.16 6.41
C PRO A 317 19.42 -24.58 6.55
N ASP A 318 18.67 -24.59 5.44
CA ASP A 318 17.24 -24.65 5.44
C ASP A 318 16.97 -26.04 6.01
N VAL A 319 16.93 -26.13 7.34
CA VAL A 319 16.15 -27.17 7.99
C VAL A 319 14.70 -26.82 7.67
N ARG A 320 14.32 -27.02 6.40
CA ARG A 320 12.97 -27.43 6.07
C ARG A 320 12.85 -28.80 6.65
N VAL A 321 12.41 -28.84 7.89
CA VAL A 321 11.36 -29.80 8.17
C VAL A 321 10.31 -29.46 7.10
N ASP A 322 10.14 -30.35 6.13
CA ASP A 322 8.96 -30.37 5.28
C ASP A 322 7.76 -30.64 6.20
N GLU A 323 7.41 -29.66 7.04
CA GLU A 323 6.09 -29.56 7.59
C GLU A 323 5.21 -29.24 6.39
N ALA A 324 4.48 -30.26 5.93
CA ALA A 324 3.45 -30.08 4.93
C ALA A 324 2.67 -28.79 5.24
N GLU A 325 2.60 -27.85 4.28
CA GLU A 325 1.84 -26.63 4.50
C GLU A 325 0.43 -27.04 4.95
N PRO A 326 -0.05 -26.53 6.09
CA PRO A 326 -1.30 -27.00 6.67
C PRO A 326 -2.41 -26.85 5.64
N ASP A 327 -3.20 -27.92 5.46
CA ASP A 327 -4.31 -27.92 4.52
C ASP A 327 -5.40 -26.95 5.00
N THR A 328 -5.37 -25.76 4.41
CA THR A 328 -6.33 -24.68 4.66
C THR A 328 -7.56 -24.77 3.75
N THR A 329 -7.61 -25.74 2.83
CA THR A 329 -8.71 -25.84 1.86
C THR A 329 -10.04 -26.21 2.50
N ARG A 330 -10.02 -26.90 3.65
CA ARG A 330 -11.21 -27.24 4.44
C ARG A 330 -12.05 -26.05 4.90
N PHE A 331 -11.42 -24.87 5.03
CA PHE A 331 -12.10 -23.65 5.46
C PHE A 331 -12.77 -22.89 4.32
N ARG A 332 -12.65 -23.36 3.08
CA ARG A 332 -13.26 -22.70 1.93
C ARG A 332 -14.79 -22.81 1.97
N LEU A 333 -15.45 -21.80 1.43
CA LEU A 333 -16.89 -21.86 1.19
C LEU A 333 -17.17 -22.82 0.02
N LEU A 334 -18.10 -23.74 0.22
CA LEU A 334 -18.57 -24.63 -0.82
C LEU A 334 -19.43 -23.84 -1.83
N PRO A 335 -19.49 -24.25 -3.10
CA PRO A 335 -20.33 -23.59 -4.09
C PRO A 335 -21.81 -23.49 -3.68
N GLN A 336 -22.36 -24.52 -3.03
CA GLN A 336 -23.74 -24.48 -2.52
C GLN A 336 -23.93 -23.44 -1.40
N GLU A 337 -22.96 -23.32 -0.50
CA GLU A 337 -22.99 -22.32 0.57
C GLU A 337 -22.92 -20.90 -0.01
N LEU A 338 -22.13 -20.68 -1.06
CA LEU A 338 -22.08 -19.38 -1.73
C LEU A 338 -23.43 -19.01 -2.37
N THR A 339 -24.12 -19.97 -2.97
CA THR A 339 -25.46 -19.76 -3.52
C THR A 339 -26.45 -19.41 -2.40
N GLN A 340 -26.45 -20.16 -1.30
CA GLN A 340 -27.31 -19.89 -0.15
C GLN A 340 -27.03 -18.52 0.49
N ILE A 341 -25.75 -18.14 0.62
CA ILE A 341 -25.36 -16.81 1.10
C ILE A 341 -25.98 -15.74 0.21
N ARG A 342 -25.92 -15.88 -1.12
CA ARG A 342 -26.51 -14.91 -2.07
C ARG A 342 -28.03 -14.83 -1.93
N GLU A 343 -28.71 -15.97 -1.84
CA GLU A 343 -30.16 -16.04 -1.65
C GLU A 343 -30.60 -15.35 -0.35
N ILE A 344 -29.88 -15.58 0.76
CA ILE A 344 -30.17 -14.91 2.03
C ILE A 344 -29.90 -13.41 1.91
N ILE A 345 -28.78 -13.01 1.28
CA ILE A 345 -28.44 -11.59 1.07
C ILE A 345 -29.52 -10.86 0.29
N ASP A 346 -30.10 -11.49 -0.74
CA ASP A 346 -31.18 -10.91 -1.54
C ASP A 346 -32.47 -10.68 -0.72
N CYS A 347 -32.65 -11.42 0.39
CA CYS A 347 -33.76 -11.23 1.32
C CYS A 347 -33.50 -10.10 2.34
N ILE A 348 -32.26 -9.60 2.48
CA ILE A 348 -31.92 -8.59 3.47
C ILE A 348 -32.25 -7.20 2.94
N SER A 349 -33.24 -6.57 3.58
CA SER A 349 -33.55 -5.15 3.35
C SER A 349 -32.63 -4.25 4.20
N ILE A 350 -31.80 -3.44 3.56
CA ILE A 350 -30.95 -2.44 4.23
C ILE A 350 -31.41 -1.00 3.94
N PRO A 351 -31.19 -0.04 4.86
CA PRO A 351 -31.46 1.37 4.59
C PRO A 351 -30.67 1.89 3.39
N SER A 352 -31.25 2.83 2.63
CA SER A 352 -30.69 3.36 1.38
C SER A 352 -29.35 4.08 1.53
N TRP A 353 -29.01 4.55 2.73
CA TRP A 353 -27.75 5.24 3.02
C TRP A 353 -26.57 4.28 3.25
N LEU A 354 -26.82 2.97 3.34
CA LEU A 354 -25.81 1.96 3.57
C LEU A 354 -25.37 1.36 2.23
N GLY A 355 -24.05 1.24 1.98
CA GLY A 355 -23.54 0.78 0.69
C GLY A 355 -24.06 -0.62 0.35
N ARG A 356 -24.74 -0.76 -0.79
CA ARG A 356 -25.25 -2.05 -1.26
C ARG A 356 -24.07 -2.94 -1.64
N VAL A 357 -24.05 -4.15 -1.08
CA VAL A 357 -23.17 -5.21 -1.55
C VAL A 357 -23.75 -5.69 -2.87
N ALA A 358 -22.89 -5.92 -3.87
CA ALA A 358 -23.35 -6.49 -5.13
C ALA A 358 -23.97 -7.88 -4.84
N THR A 359 -25.15 -8.13 -5.39
CA THR A 359 -25.94 -9.37 -5.17
C THR A 359 -25.20 -10.62 -5.64
N ASP A 360 -24.14 -10.44 -6.44
CA ASP A 360 -23.27 -11.48 -6.96
C ASP A 360 -21.99 -11.68 -6.12
N PHE A 361 -22.08 -11.54 -4.80
CA PHE A 361 -20.96 -11.69 -3.86
C PHE A 361 -20.03 -12.87 -4.23
N GLY A 362 -18.75 -12.57 -4.48
CA GLY A 362 -17.74 -13.56 -4.90
C GLY A 362 -17.67 -13.85 -6.41
N SER A 363 -18.41 -13.13 -7.27
CA SER A 363 -18.26 -13.27 -8.73
C SER A 363 -17.03 -12.49 -9.25
N PRO A 364 -16.33 -13.00 -10.28
CA PRO A 364 -15.23 -12.28 -10.95
C PRO A 364 -15.70 -11.09 -11.81
N GLY A 365 -17.01 -10.90 -12.00
CA GLY A 365 -17.58 -9.99 -13.00
C GLY A 365 -17.63 -8.53 -12.59
N HIS A 366 -17.65 -8.25 -11.28
CA HIS A 366 -17.65 -6.89 -10.74
C HIS A 366 -16.24 -6.45 -10.31
N GLY A 367 -15.94 -5.15 -10.47
CA GLY A 367 -14.71 -4.58 -9.93
C GLY A 367 -14.57 -4.89 -8.44
N SER A 368 -13.33 -4.93 -7.92
CA SER A 368 -13.10 -5.25 -6.51
C SER A 368 -13.94 -4.36 -5.59
N PRO A 369 -14.64 -4.92 -4.59
CA PRO A 369 -15.52 -4.14 -3.73
C PRO A 369 -14.78 -3.00 -3.05
N LYS A 370 -15.46 -1.87 -2.88
CA LYS A 370 -14.96 -0.71 -2.14
C LYS A 370 -14.96 -1.00 -0.64
N SER A 371 -14.22 -0.20 0.13
CA SER A 371 -14.12 -0.41 1.58
C SER A 371 -15.48 -0.38 2.30
N ASP A 372 -16.40 0.51 1.92
CA ASP A 372 -17.75 0.56 2.51
C ASP A 372 -18.57 -0.70 2.21
N GLU A 373 -18.41 -1.27 1.01
CA GLU A 373 -19.06 -2.52 0.61
C GLU A 373 -18.49 -3.70 1.42
N TRP A 374 -17.17 -3.74 1.66
CA TRP A 374 -16.57 -4.73 2.56
C TRP A 374 -17.09 -4.62 3.99
N ARG A 375 -17.27 -3.39 4.50
CA ARG A 375 -17.87 -3.18 5.83
C ARG A 375 -19.27 -3.77 5.86
N THR A 376 -20.11 -3.42 4.91
CA THR A 376 -21.50 -3.89 4.85
C THR A 376 -21.59 -5.41 4.67
N ALA A 377 -20.76 -5.98 3.81
CA ALA A 377 -20.71 -7.43 3.59
C ALA A 377 -20.26 -8.14 4.86
N GLY A 378 -19.13 -7.74 5.43
CA GLY A 378 -18.51 -8.40 6.58
C GLY A 378 -19.24 -8.22 7.90
N THR A 379 -19.94 -7.10 8.11
CA THR A 379 -20.53 -6.78 9.43
C THR A 379 -22.05 -6.89 9.51
N ILE A 380 -22.74 -7.09 8.39
CA ILE A 380 -24.21 -7.23 8.33
C ILE A 380 -24.58 -8.49 7.56
N HIS A 381 -24.27 -8.55 6.27
CA HIS A 381 -24.75 -9.60 5.39
C HIS A 381 -24.20 -10.98 5.74
N LEU A 382 -22.88 -11.10 5.84
CA LEU A 382 -22.23 -12.38 6.16
C LEU A 382 -22.59 -12.88 7.55
N PRO A 383 -22.56 -12.07 8.63
CA PRO A 383 -23.05 -12.53 9.93
C PRO A 383 -24.48 -13.06 9.89
N MET A 384 -25.41 -12.35 9.22
CA MET A 384 -26.81 -12.79 9.13
C MET A 384 -26.94 -14.11 8.35
N ALA A 385 -26.29 -14.22 7.18
CA ALA A 385 -26.33 -15.42 6.37
C ALA A 385 -25.69 -16.62 7.07
N LEU A 386 -24.49 -16.43 7.61
CA LEU A 386 -23.72 -17.51 8.23
C LEU A 386 -24.33 -17.96 9.56
N VAL A 387 -24.92 -17.07 10.36
CA VAL A 387 -25.69 -17.48 11.55
C VAL A 387 -26.88 -18.34 11.13
N SER A 388 -27.60 -17.96 10.08
CA SER A 388 -28.75 -18.73 9.61
C SER A 388 -28.37 -20.11 9.05
N MET A 389 -27.18 -20.23 8.46
CA MET A 389 -26.71 -21.45 7.81
C MET A 389 -25.91 -22.38 8.73
N TRP A 390 -25.05 -21.82 9.58
CA TRP A 390 -24.05 -22.58 10.32
C TRP A 390 -24.35 -22.75 11.81
N ALA A 391 -25.32 -22.00 12.36
CA ALA A 391 -25.66 -22.12 13.77
C ALA A 391 -26.14 -23.54 14.11
N GLY A 392 -25.52 -24.17 15.11
CA GLY A 392 -25.84 -25.55 15.52
C GLY A 392 -25.39 -26.65 14.54
N THR A 393 -24.62 -26.29 13.51
CA THR A 393 -24.01 -27.24 12.57
C THR A 393 -22.55 -27.52 12.94
N PRO A 394 -21.88 -28.48 12.29
CA PRO A 394 -20.44 -28.67 12.46
C PRO A 394 -19.58 -27.43 12.12
N ARG A 395 -20.14 -26.44 11.40
CA ARG A 395 -19.47 -25.17 11.07
C ARG A 395 -19.64 -24.06 12.12
N GLN A 396 -20.21 -24.38 13.28
CA GLN A 396 -20.39 -23.44 14.39
C GLN A 396 -19.06 -22.82 14.83
N GLU A 397 -17.98 -23.59 14.89
CA GLU A 397 -16.66 -23.08 15.33
C GLU A 397 -16.08 -22.07 14.33
N GLU A 398 -16.24 -22.27 13.03
CA GLU A 398 -15.85 -21.29 12.01
C GLU A 398 -16.71 -20.03 12.08
N LEU A 399 -18.01 -20.18 12.36
CA LEU A 399 -18.92 -19.05 12.58
C LEU A 399 -18.45 -18.20 13.77
N ASP A 400 -18.30 -18.81 14.95
CA ASP A 400 -17.93 -18.11 16.17
C ASP A 400 -16.59 -17.39 16.01
N TRP A 401 -15.63 -18.05 15.36
CA TRP A 401 -14.34 -17.46 15.04
C TRP A 401 -14.43 -16.25 14.11
N PHE A 402 -15.28 -16.30 13.07
CA PHE A 402 -15.51 -15.13 12.23
C PHE A 402 -16.20 -14.00 13.00
N LEU A 403 -17.14 -14.33 13.89
CA LEU A 403 -17.84 -13.35 14.71
C LEU A 403 -16.91 -12.60 15.68
N GLU A 404 -15.78 -13.20 16.10
CA GLU A 404 -14.72 -12.49 16.83
C GLU A 404 -14.16 -11.31 16.00
N LEU A 405 -13.87 -11.52 14.71
CA LEU A 405 -13.44 -10.44 13.81
C LEU A 405 -14.54 -9.39 13.63
N VAL A 406 -15.77 -9.83 13.38
CA VAL A 406 -16.91 -8.93 13.16
C VAL A 406 -17.13 -8.04 14.38
N THR A 407 -17.07 -8.62 15.57
CA THR A 407 -17.22 -7.90 16.84
C THR A 407 -16.11 -6.89 17.02
N ALA A 408 -14.85 -7.26 16.78
CA ALA A 408 -13.74 -6.33 16.81
C ALA A 408 -13.94 -5.15 15.83
N VAL A 409 -14.32 -5.42 14.59
CA VAL A 409 -14.59 -4.36 13.60
C VAL A 409 -15.72 -3.44 14.05
N GLN A 410 -16.80 -4.00 14.59
CA GLN A 410 -17.92 -3.19 15.09
C GLN A 410 -17.51 -2.30 16.28
N LEU A 411 -16.75 -2.84 17.24
CA LEU A 411 -16.27 -2.08 18.41
C LEU A 411 -15.36 -0.93 18.00
N ALA A 412 -14.41 -1.17 17.09
CA ALA A 412 -13.48 -0.15 16.60
C ALA A 412 -14.15 0.96 15.78
N THR A 413 -15.28 0.67 15.12
CA THR A 413 -15.94 1.60 14.18
C THR A 413 -17.21 2.28 14.76
N ARG A 414 -17.47 2.11 16.07
CA ARG A 414 -18.51 2.85 16.79
C ARG A 414 -18.25 4.36 16.74
N ARG A 415 -19.32 5.15 16.99
CA ARG A 415 -19.27 6.62 17.03
C ARG A 415 -18.68 7.17 18.33
N SER A 416 -18.44 6.32 19.32
CA SER A 416 -17.80 6.66 20.59
C SER A 416 -16.83 5.55 20.97
N THR A 417 -15.87 5.88 21.82
CA THR A 417 -14.90 4.91 22.34
C THR A 417 -14.66 5.15 23.83
N THR A 418 -14.17 4.13 24.52
CA THR A 418 -13.75 4.13 25.92
C THR A 418 -12.55 3.20 26.05
N THR A 419 -11.78 3.31 27.14
CA THR A 419 -10.67 2.39 27.41
C THR A 419 -11.16 0.93 27.48
N ALA A 420 -12.28 0.68 28.16
CA ALA A 420 -12.92 -0.64 28.22
C ALA A 420 -13.25 -1.18 26.82
N ARG A 421 -13.83 -0.35 25.93
CA ARG A 421 -14.13 -0.76 24.55
C ARG A 421 -12.87 -1.09 23.75
N ALA A 422 -11.79 -0.33 23.97
CA ALA A 422 -10.52 -0.58 23.31
C ALA A 422 -9.90 -1.92 23.77
N GLU A 423 -10.08 -2.29 25.04
CA GLU A 423 -9.67 -3.57 25.59
C GLU A 423 -10.53 -4.74 25.09
N GLU A 424 -11.85 -4.56 25.03
CA GLU A 424 -12.77 -5.54 24.40
C GLU A 424 -12.39 -5.78 22.94
N TYR A 425 -12.18 -4.70 22.16
CA TYR A 425 -11.69 -4.78 20.79
C TYR A 425 -10.41 -5.62 20.70
N ARG A 426 -9.43 -5.32 21.56
CA ARG A 426 -8.16 -6.04 21.60
C ARG A 426 -8.36 -7.52 21.91
N SER A 427 -9.22 -7.85 22.88
CA SER A 427 -9.53 -9.24 23.25
C SER A 427 -10.14 -10.03 22.09
N HIS A 428 -11.19 -9.49 21.45
CA HIS A 428 -11.82 -10.11 20.29
C HIS A 428 -10.84 -10.29 19.12
N LEU A 429 -10.02 -9.28 18.86
CA LEU A 429 -9.01 -9.36 17.81
C LEU A 429 -7.96 -10.44 18.11
N GLN A 430 -7.51 -10.58 19.36
CA GLN A 430 -6.57 -11.64 19.76
C GLN A 430 -7.16 -13.03 19.53
N LYS A 431 -8.40 -13.26 19.94
CA LYS A 431 -9.08 -14.55 19.71
C LYS A 431 -9.17 -14.87 18.22
N TYR A 432 -9.54 -13.89 17.41
CA TYR A 432 -9.56 -14.04 15.95
C TYR A 432 -8.19 -14.40 15.38
N LEU A 433 -7.13 -13.69 15.76
CA LEU A 433 -5.76 -13.90 15.25
C LEU A 433 -5.17 -15.25 15.71
N LEU A 434 -5.42 -15.65 16.95
CA LEU A 434 -5.05 -16.98 17.43
C LEU A 434 -5.81 -18.05 16.64
N GLY A 435 -7.11 -17.86 16.41
CA GLY A 435 -7.92 -18.78 15.62
C GLY A 435 -7.45 -18.93 14.16
N LEU A 436 -6.87 -17.87 13.55
CA LEU A 436 -6.18 -17.96 12.25
C LEU A 436 -4.95 -18.88 12.35
N CYS A 437 -4.10 -18.68 13.34
CA CYS A 437 -2.87 -19.45 13.52
C CYS A 437 -3.14 -20.93 13.84
N ASP A 438 -4.09 -21.20 14.75
CA ASP A 438 -4.48 -22.56 15.13
C ASP A 438 -5.05 -23.36 13.94
N ARG A 439 -5.53 -22.65 12.91
CA ARG A 439 -6.05 -23.21 11.65
C ARG A 439 -5.00 -23.29 10.53
N GLY A 440 -3.75 -22.94 10.83
CA GLY A 440 -2.63 -23.03 9.89
C GLY A 440 -2.36 -21.77 9.05
N PHE A 441 -3.09 -20.67 9.27
CA PHE A 441 -2.85 -19.42 8.54
C PHE A 441 -1.69 -18.62 9.14
N LYS A 442 -0.78 -18.16 8.27
CA LYS A 442 0.33 -17.27 8.65
C LYS A 442 -0.16 -15.82 8.69
N LEU A 443 0.13 -15.13 9.80
CA LEU A 443 -0.20 -13.73 9.94
C LEU A 443 0.69 -12.83 9.07
N LYS A 444 0.16 -11.65 8.76
CA LYS A 444 0.76 -10.63 7.90
C LYS A 444 0.93 -9.35 8.74
N PRO A 445 1.79 -8.40 8.32
CA PRO A 445 1.96 -7.15 9.06
C PRO A 445 0.66 -6.40 9.34
N ASN A 446 -0.34 -6.46 8.45
CA ASN A 446 -1.65 -5.83 8.67
C ASN A 446 -2.42 -6.47 9.83
N HIS A 447 -2.36 -7.80 9.98
CA HIS A 447 -2.97 -8.51 11.12
C HIS A 447 -2.39 -8.02 12.44
N HIS A 448 -1.07 -7.91 12.51
CA HIS A 448 -0.39 -7.41 13.70
C HIS A 448 -0.62 -5.91 13.92
N ALA A 449 -0.61 -5.09 12.87
CA ALA A 449 -0.89 -3.66 13.00
C ALA A 449 -2.31 -3.37 13.55
N ALA A 450 -3.29 -4.24 13.26
CA ALA A 450 -4.64 -4.13 13.80
C ALA A 450 -4.67 -4.17 15.35
N MET A 451 -3.74 -4.89 15.98
CA MET A 451 -3.62 -4.94 17.44
C MET A 451 -3.33 -3.56 18.04
N HIS A 452 -2.58 -2.73 17.31
CA HIS A 452 -2.20 -1.40 17.74
C HIS A 452 -3.32 -0.37 17.60
N LEU A 453 -4.37 -0.68 16.83
CA LEU A 453 -5.55 0.20 16.74
C LEU A 453 -6.17 0.47 18.12
N ALA A 454 -6.13 -0.53 19.01
CA ALA A 454 -6.61 -0.44 20.38
C ALA A 454 -5.90 0.65 21.20
N ASP A 455 -4.65 0.97 20.86
CA ASP A 455 -3.84 1.95 21.60
C ASP A 455 -4.23 3.38 21.24
N PHE A 456 -4.70 3.60 20.00
CA PHE A 456 -5.08 4.91 19.50
C PHE A 456 -6.53 5.29 19.84
N LEU A 457 -7.38 4.30 20.13
CA LEU A 457 -8.79 4.55 20.48
C LEU A 457 -8.93 5.48 21.71
N PRO A 458 -8.24 5.27 22.84
CA PRO A 458 -8.31 6.19 23.97
C PRO A 458 -7.65 7.55 23.69
N GLU A 459 -6.62 7.61 22.85
CA GLU A 459 -5.86 8.85 22.58
C GLU A 459 -6.55 9.79 21.58
N PHE A 460 -7.05 9.24 20.46
CA PHE A 460 -7.61 10.02 19.35
C PHE A 460 -9.13 9.91 19.21
N GLY A 461 -9.76 9.14 20.11
CA GLY A 461 -11.18 8.86 20.05
C GLY A 461 -11.53 7.83 18.96
N PRO A 462 -12.82 7.72 18.60
CA PRO A 462 -13.30 6.69 17.68
C PRO A 462 -12.68 6.85 16.29
N THR A 463 -12.43 5.74 15.60
CA THR A 463 -11.80 5.70 14.26
C THR A 463 -12.46 6.61 13.22
N ARG A 464 -13.76 6.88 13.36
CA ARG A 464 -14.50 7.84 12.51
C ARG A 464 -13.93 9.26 12.55
N GLY A 465 -13.22 9.63 13.62
CA GLY A 465 -12.55 10.91 13.78
C GLY A 465 -11.22 11.04 13.06
N TRP A 466 -10.72 9.95 12.48
CA TRP A 466 -9.38 9.87 11.89
C TRP A 466 -9.26 8.74 10.85
N TRP A 467 -10.33 8.42 10.13
CA TRP A 467 -10.31 7.47 9.02
C TRP A 467 -10.16 8.14 7.65
N MET A 468 -9.70 7.40 6.64
CA MET A 468 -9.35 7.97 5.34
C MET A 468 -10.51 8.23 4.36
N TYR A 469 -11.73 7.74 4.62
CA TYR A 469 -12.88 7.90 3.69
C TYR A 469 -13.10 9.33 3.18
N PRO A 470 -13.08 10.39 4.04
CA PRO A 470 -13.32 11.75 3.55
C PRO A 470 -12.20 12.26 2.64
N ILE A 471 -10.95 11.94 2.97
CA ILE A 471 -9.79 12.35 2.18
C ILE A 471 -9.80 11.64 0.83
N GLU A 472 -10.05 10.32 0.79
CA GLU A 472 -10.15 9.58 -0.48
C GLU A 472 -11.27 10.10 -1.37
N ARG A 473 -12.39 10.54 -0.79
CA ARG A 473 -13.48 11.16 -1.54
C ARG A 473 -13.02 12.45 -2.21
N GLN A 474 -12.30 13.30 -1.49
CA GLN A 474 -11.74 14.55 -2.04
C GLN A 474 -10.73 14.25 -3.14
N VAL A 475 -9.82 13.29 -2.93
CA VAL A 475 -8.87 12.84 -3.95
C VAL A 475 -9.59 12.34 -5.20
N GLY A 476 -10.66 11.55 -5.02
CA GLY A 476 -11.49 11.07 -6.12
C GLY A 476 -12.23 12.18 -6.87
N MET A 477 -12.55 13.30 -6.22
CA MET A 477 -13.07 14.51 -6.90
C MET A 477 -11.95 15.20 -7.68
N LEU A 478 -10.78 15.38 -7.08
CA LEU A 478 -9.60 15.98 -7.72
C LEU A 478 -9.17 15.22 -8.99
N GLN A 479 -9.27 13.90 -8.98
CA GLN A 479 -8.96 13.05 -10.13
C GLN A 479 -9.93 13.20 -11.31
N LYS A 480 -11.12 13.78 -11.11
CA LYS A 480 -12.14 13.96 -12.18
C LYS A 480 -11.97 15.25 -12.96
N PHE A 481 -11.12 16.18 -12.50
CA PHE A 481 -10.85 17.40 -13.24
C PHE A 481 -10.04 17.07 -14.49
N ASN A 482 -10.55 17.51 -15.64
CA ASN A 482 -9.95 17.26 -16.95
C ASN A 482 -8.78 18.26 -17.14
N THR A 483 -7.54 17.78 -17.28
CA THR A 483 -6.37 18.64 -17.55
C THR A 483 -5.93 18.51 -19.00
N ASN A 484 -5.40 19.58 -19.58
CA ASN A 484 -5.02 19.68 -20.99
C ASN A 484 -3.59 19.14 -21.28
N ASP A 485 -2.97 18.43 -20.33
CA ASP A 485 -1.64 17.81 -20.43
C ASP A 485 -0.49 18.74 -20.89
N ARG A 486 -0.63 20.07 -20.76
CA ARG A 486 0.42 21.04 -21.14
C ARG A 486 1.12 21.59 -19.90
N TYR A 487 2.45 21.56 -19.90
CA TYR A 487 3.30 22.21 -18.89
C TYR A 487 3.38 23.70 -19.21
N GLY A 488 3.26 24.55 -18.18
CA GLY A 488 3.10 26.00 -18.30
C GLY A 488 3.95 26.63 -19.39
N GLU A 489 3.28 27.16 -20.43
CA GLU A 489 3.77 28.32 -21.14
C GLU A 489 3.27 29.51 -20.34
N ASN A 490 4.20 30.33 -19.84
CA ASN A 490 3.97 31.44 -18.92
C ASN A 490 2.78 32.30 -19.36
N LEU A 491 1.86 32.58 -18.42
CA LEU A 491 0.95 33.71 -18.45
C LEU A 491 1.39 34.74 -17.41
#